data_AF-A0A928XB59-F1
#
_entry.id   AF-A0A928XB59-F1
#
_cell.length_a   1.000
_cell.length_b   1.000
_cell.length_c   1.000
_cell.angle_alpha   90.00
_cell.angle_beta   90.00
_cell.angle_gamma   90.00
#
_symmetry.space_group_name_H-M   'P 1'
#
loop_
_entity.id
_entity.type
_entity.pdbx_description
1 polymer ?
#
loop_
_entity_poly.entity_id
_entity_poly.type
_entity_poly.pdbx_seq_one_letter_code
_entity_poly.pdbx_strand_id
1 'polypeptide(L)'
;MTRTLILAAHGGGDESDANAVLRKTAKQVAEQIGFDVGLAAFRLGEPLWRDALRTTAGDLAVVVPVMTSEGYFHGLLAEEVQAAGLAVPARFSLTAPLGTHADIATLAGDRLRALIGAYDLDPQRTVAVVCGHGTPRHPESRRATVMLALRLARQKRCVSCIPAYLDEDLHIEDAPRRLRGYDLVVLPFLIGGAYHATSDIPQRLGLSAKEADSAESPSGLAAARLDDRWIVCDEAIGRLPGIERIIAALAVEGLSEGAGFEDSPPPPRGVLADGDNHRVRLGTRRSRLAMWQAAHVAERLRERGVDAEIVALETSGDRDLTRAIAALDGDAPFTDDLDEALRRGEVDLAVHSLKDVPLALSSEFDLPAILPRGAPGESVVSRDGRRLADLPAGAVVGTSSPRRAAQLLSLRGDLVPVVMRGPVDDRVRQVRQGQFDAAILATAGLVRLGLEHEIAESLSLDEFLPAPGQGALVVQVRRADERVTRLIRALDDAPTRAAVTAELAFLAAFEKLEGVAAAAWATMAAGLRMRARLIALDGRILWDGVVRGDEPEEVAASAIRDASRALAHASLATGVHA
;
A
#
# COMPACT_ATOMS: atom_id res chain seq x y z
N MET A 1 -25.88 14.22 28.54
CA MET A 1 -26.06 13.15 27.55
C MET A 1 -25.11 12.05 27.97
N THR A 2 -25.61 10.92 28.47
CA THR A 2 -24.75 9.85 29.01
C THR A 2 -24.08 9.08 27.87
N ARG A 3 -22.74 8.98 27.93
CA ARG A 3 -21.88 8.38 26.90
C ARG A 3 -21.21 7.11 27.42
N THR A 4 -21.39 6.01 26.70
CA THR A 4 -20.84 4.70 27.07
C THR A 4 -19.82 4.23 26.02
N LEU A 5 -18.64 3.79 26.46
CA LEU A 5 -17.61 3.17 25.63
C LEU A 5 -17.65 1.65 25.85
N ILE A 6 -17.81 0.90 24.77
CA ILE A 6 -17.86 -0.56 24.77
C ILE A 6 -16.68 -1.10 23.98
N LEU A 7 -15.74 -1.77 24.65
CA LEU A 7 -14.68 -2.53 23.99
C LEU A 7 -15.17 -3.96 23.74
N ALA A 8 -15.42 -4.30 22.48
CA ALA A 8 -15.99 -5.59 22.10
C ALA A 8 -14.90 -6.53 21.57
N ALA A 9 -14.57 -7.59 22.32
CA ALA A 9 -13.52 -8.55 21.96
C ALA A 9 -14.07 -9.98 21.84
N HIS A 10 -13.30 -10.88 21.23
CA HIS A 10 -13.66 -12.31 21.21
C HIS A 10 -13.67 -12.91 22.63
N GLY A 11 -12.65 -12.57 23.43
CA GLY A 11 -12.46 -13.04 24.80
C GLY A 11 -11.85 -14.44 24.89
N GLY A 12 -11.14 -14.71 25.99
CA GLY A 12 -10.89 -16.08 26.45
C GLY A 12 -12.00 -16.52 27.42
N GLY A 13 -12.00 -17.79 27.85
CA GLY A 13 -12.93 -18.26 28.90
C GLY A 13 -12.90 -17.38 30.17
N ASP A 14 -13.88 -17.55 31.05
CA ASP A 14 -14.29 -16.56 32.07
C ASP A 14 -13.19 -16.01 33.02
N GLU A 15 -12.04 -16.69 33.14
CA GLU A 15 -10.89 -16.27 33.98
C GLU A 15 -9.63 -15.87 33.20
N SER A 16 -9.73 -15.52 31.91
CA SER A 16 -8.52 -15.15 31.17
C SER A 16 -7.95 -13.77 31.57
N ASP A 17 -6.63 -13.72 31.84
CA ASP A 17 -5.89 -12.46 32.09
C ASP A 17 -6.13 -11.40 31.00
N ALA A 18 -6.36 -11.84 29.77
CA ALA A 18 -6.69 -10.98 28.63
C ALA A 18 -8.00 -10.21 28.83
N ASN A 19 -9.05 -10.87 29.35
CA ASN A 19 -10.33 -10.22 29.62
C ASN A 19 -10.20 -9.19 30.76
N ALA A 20 -9.42 -9.51 31.81
CA ALA A 20 -9.18 -8.60 32.93
C ALA A 20 -8.46 -7.32 32.50
N VAL A 21 -7.41 -7.46 31.67
CA VAL A 21 -6.70 -6.31 31.09
C VAL A 21 -7.66 -5.44 30.28
N LEU A 22 -8.48 -6.03 29.41
CA LEU A 22 -9.38 -5.26 28.56
C LEU A 22 -10.44 -4.48 29.35
N ARG A 23 -10.98 -5.06 30.44
CA ARG A 23 -11.89 -4.33 31.34
C ARG A 23 -11.23 -3.11 31.97
N LYS A 24 -9.96 -3.23 32.37
CA LYS A 24 -9.19 -2.12 32.93
C LYS A 24 -8.97 -1.04 31.87
N THR A 25 -8.57 -1.43 30.66
CA THR A 25 -8.39 -0.52 29.53
C THR A 25 -9.67 0.22 29.19
N ALA A 26 -10.83 -0.46 29.14
CA ALA A 26 -12.11 0.17 28.84
C ALA A 26 -12.45 1.29 29.83
N LYS A 27 -12.26 1.05 31.13
CA LYS A 27 -12.48 2.07 32.19
C LYS A 27 -11.50 3.23 32.06
N GLN A 28 -10.21 2.92 31.92
CA GLN A 28 -9.17 3.94 31.80
C GLN A 28 -9.36 4.84 30.59
N VAL A 29 -9.64 4.27 29.42
CA VAL A 29 -9.88 5.04 28.20
C VAL A 29 -11.13 5.89 28.36
N ALA A 30 -12.24 5.32 28.84
CA ALA A 30 -13.48 6.07 29.04
C ALA A 30 -13.27 7.29 29.95
N GLU A 31 -12.59 7.11 31.08
CA GLU A 31 -12.22 8.22 31.98
C GLU A 31 -11.36 9.27 31.27
N GLN A 32 -10.38 8.85 30.46
CA GLN A 32 -9.47 9.75 29.75
C GLN A 32 -10.18 10.64 28.71
N ILE A 33 -11.15 10.09 27.97
CA ILE A 33 -11.87 10.82 26.90
C ILE A 33 -13.23 11.38 27.35
N GLY A 34 -13.54 11.32 28.65
CA GLY A 34 -14.74 11.91 29.24
C GLY A 34 -16.05 11.18 28.92
N PHE A 35 -16.00 9.85 28.81
CA PHE A 35 -17.18 9.00 28.77
C PHE A 35 -17.62 8.65 30.20
N ASP A 36 -18.93 8.54 30.42
CA ASP A 36 -19.49 8.26 31.76
C ASP A 36 -19.29 6.79 32.18
N VAL A 37 -19.25 5.88 31.21
CA VAL A 37 -19.12 4.44 31.44
C VAL A 37 -18.13 3.83 30.45
N GLY A 38 -17.17 3.07 30.96
CA GLY A 38 -16.27 2.22 30.15
C GLY A 38 -16.46 0.75 30.50
N LEU A 39 -16.82 -0.06 29.51
CA LEU A 39 -17.06 -1.50 29.69
C LEU A 39 -16.38 -2.33 28.59
N ALA A 40 -15.99 -3.55 28.95
CA ALA A 40 -15.54 -4.56 27.99
C ALA A 40 -16.58 -5.67 27.91
N ALA A 41 -16.87 -6.11 26.69
CA ALA A 41 -17.84 -7.15 26.39
C ALA A 41 -17.22 -8.21 25.47
N PHE A 42 -17.63 -9.46 25.64
CA PHE A 42 -16.94 -10.59 25.02
C PHE A 42 -17.89 -11.51 24.23
N ARG A 43 -17.35 -12.26 23.26
CA ARG A 43 -18.11 -13.31 22.57
C ARG A 43 -18.15 -14.61 23.38
N LEU A 44 -17.05 -14.94 24.04
CA LEU A 44 -16.82 -16.17 24.81
C LEU A 44 -16.48 -15.89 26.29
N GLY A 45 -17.03 -14.83 26.87
CA GLY A 45 -16.89 -14.50 28.29
C GLY A 45 -17.92 -13.48 28.76
N GLU A 46 -17.92 -13.17 30.06
CA GLU A 46 -18.91 -12.26 30.63
C GLU A 46 -18.45 -10.78 30.69
N PRO A 47 -19.31 -9.78 30.55
CA PRO A 47 -20.63 -9.89 29.95
C PRO A 47 -20.50 -10.23 28.47
N LEU A 48 -21.45 -11.03 27.96
CA LEU A 48 -21.53 -11.29 26.53
C LEU A 48 -21.84 -10.00 25.78
N TRP A 49 -21.41 -9.89 24.50
CA TRP A 49 -21.74 -8.73 23.64
C TRP A 49 -23.21 -8.37 23.70
N ARG A 50 -24.07 -9.37 23.49
CA ARG A 50 -25.52 -9.21 23.50
C ARG A 50 -26.05 -8.64 24.80
N ASP A 51 -25.52 -9.10 25.94
CA ASP A 51 -25.99 -8.67 27.25
C ASP A 51 -25.51 -7.26 27.57
N ALA A 52 -24.25 -6.96 27.28
CA ALA A 52 -23.70 -5.61 27.43
C ALA A 52 -24.45 -4.58 26.58
N LEU A 53 -24.72 -4.88 25.31
CA LEU A 53 -25.43 -3.99 24.40
C LEU A 53 -26.89 -3.77 24.84
N ARG A 54 -27.59 -4.83 25.28
CA ARG A 54 -29.00 -4.73 25.74
C ARG A 54 -29.17 -4.06 27.11
N THR A 55 -28.12 -4.03 27.92
CA THR A 55 -28.14 -3.40 29.25
C THR A 55 -27.48 -2.03 29.25
N THR A 56 -26.98 -1.57 28.09
CA THR A 56 -26.36 -0.24 27.97
C THR A 56 -27.39 0.85 28.26
N ALA A 57 -27.19 1.53 29.39
CA ALA A 57 -27.95 2.71 29.76
C ALA A 57 -27.29 3.97 29.16
N GLY A 58 -28.10 4.98 28.84
CA GLY A 58 -27.61 6.27 28.35
C GLY A 58 -28.12 6.64 26.96
N ASP A 59 -27.58 7.73 26.42
CA ASP A 59 -28.08 8.36 25.19
C ASP A 59 -27.27 7.95 23.94
N LEU A 60 -25.96 7.67 24.12
CA LEU A 60 -25.04 7.29 23.05
C LEU A 60 -24.01 6.28 23.55
N ALA A 61 -23.80 5.21 22.79
CA ALA A 61 -22.80 4.19 23.04
C ALA A 61 -21.88 4.05 21.82
N VAL A 62 -20.57 4.17 22.04
CA VAL A 62 -19.55 3.92 21.02
C VAL A 62 -18.98 2.52 21.25
N VAL A 63 -19.09 1.66 20.25
CA VAL A 63 -18.62 0.28 20.26
C VAL A 63 -17.34 0.22 19.44
N VAL A 64 -16.21 -0.07 20.10
CA VAL A 64 -14.91 -0.25 19.46
C VAL A 64 -14.60 -1.75 19.36
N PRO A 65 -14.56 -2.33 18.15
CA PRO A 65 -14.23 -3.74 17.97
C PRO A 65 -12.73 -3.99 18.22
N VAL A 66 -12.40 -4.76 19.26
CA VAL A 66 -11.04 -5.13 19.66
C VAL A 66 -10.61 -6.38 18.90
N MET A 67 -10.46 -6.22 17.59
CA MET A 67 -10.15 -7.28 16.64
C MET A 67 -9.26 -6.76 15.50
N THR A 68 -8.65 -7.67 14.74
CA THR A 68 -7.64 -7.33 13.73
C THR A 68 -8.20 -6.76 12.43
N SER A 69 -9.45 -7.07 12.09
CA SER A 69 -10.03 -6.84 10.76
C SER A 69 -11.56 -6.81 10.79
N GLU A 70 -12.18 -6.38 9.70
CA GLU A 70 -13.63 -6.47 9.44
C GLU A 70 -14.06 -7.91 9.06
N GLY A 71 -13.51 -8.89 9.76
CA GLY A 71 -13.76 -10.30 9.50
C GLY A 71 -15.13 -10.80 10.00
N TYR A 72 -15.32 -12.11 9.97
CA TYR A 72 -16.53 -12.79 10.44
C TYR A 72 -17.05 -12.28 11.80
N PHE A 73 -16.17 -12.13 12.79
CA PHE A 73 -16.55 -11.67 14.12
C PHE A 73 -16.96 -10.19 14.18
N HIS A 74 -16.47 -9.36 13.27
CA HIS A 74 -16.93 -7.98 13.11
C HIS A 74 -18.37 -7.97 12.60
N GLY A 75 -18.68 -8.78 11.58
CA GLY A 75 -20.04 -8.92 11.05
C GLY A 75 -21.04 -9.37 12.10
N LEU A 76 -20.70 -10.41 12.89
CA LEU A 76 -21.54 -10.86 14.01
C LEU A 76 -21.77 -9.77 15.07
N LEU A 77 -20.73 -8.98 15.38
CA LEU A 77 -20.85 -7.86 16.31
C LEU A 77 -21.77 -6.77 15.73
N ALA A 78 -21.64 -6.45 14.44
CA ALA A 78 -22.49 -5.47 13.76
C ALA A 78 -23.97 -5.87 13.80
N GLU A 79 -24.28 -7.15 13.58
CA GLU A 79 -25.64 -7.69 13.72
C GLU A 79 -26.19 -7.52 15.15
N GLU A 80 -25.38 -7.81 16.17
CA GLU A 80 -25.78 -7.63 17.58
C GLU A 80 -25.98 -6.14 17.94
N VAL A 81 -25.13 -5.25 17.43
CA VAL A 81 -25.26 -3.79 17.62
C VAL A 81 -26.52 -3.26 16.94
N GLN A 82 -26.80 -3.70 15.71
CA GLN A 82 -28.02 -3.34 14.99
C GLN A 82 -29.27 -3.84 15.72
N ALA A 83 -29.25 -5.10 16.18
CA ALA A 83 -30.34 -5.68 16.95
C ALA A 83 -30.57 -4.94 18.28
N ALA A 84 -29.50 -4.48 18.94
CA ALA A 84 -29.59 -3.68 20.16
C ALA A 84 -30.16 -2.28 19.89
N GLY A 85 -29.73 -1.60 18.81
CA GLY A 85 -30.25 -0.28 18.43
C GLY A 85 -31.75 -0.25 18.11
N LEU A 86 -32.35 -1.41 17.80
CA LEU A 86 -33.80 -1.57 17.66
C LEU A 86 -34.51 -1.91 18.98
N ALA A 87 -33.78 -2.41 19.98
CA ALA A 87 -34.33 -2.97 21.21
C ALA A 87 -34.24 -2.02 22.41
N VAL A 88 -33.29 -1.08 22.41
CA VAL A 88 -33.07 -0.13 23.52
C VAL A 88 -33.02 1.32 23.01
N PRO A 89 -33.34 2.32 23.84
CA PRO A 89 -33.37 3.73 23.42
C PRO A 89 -31.99 4.36 23.17
N ALA A 90 -30.90 3.71 23.59
CA ALA A 90 -29.54 4.19 23.36
C ALA A 90 -29.19 4.15 21.87
N ARG A 91 -28.53 5.21 21.38
CA ARG A 91 -27.96 5.22 20.02
C ARG A 91 -26.60 4.53 20.04
N PHE A 92 -26.32 3.68 19.05
CA PHE A 92 -25.04 3.01 18.92
C PHE A 92 -24.25 3.54 17.73
N SER A 93 -22.94 3.72 17.92
CA SER A 93 -21.96 3.99 16.88
C SER A 93 -20.94 2.86 16.91
N LEU A 94 -20.84 2.08 15.84
CA LEU A 94 -19.86 1.00 15.69
C LEU A 94 -18.68 1.55 14.89
N THR A 95 -17.50 1.59 15.49
CA THR A 95 -16.29 2.06 14.79
C THR A 95 -15.70 0.96 13.92
N ALA A 96 -14.77 1.33 13.03
CA ALA A 96 -13.89 0.36 12.41
C ALA A 96 -13.12 -0.46 13.46
N PRO A 97 -12.73 -1.72 13.17
CA PRO A 97 -11.94 -2.54 14.08
C PRO A 97 -10.58 -1.94 14.43
N LEU A 98 -10.17 -2.12 15.69
CA LEU A 98 -8.91 -1.58 16.22
C LEU A 98 -7.69 -1.89 15.35
N GLY A 99 -7.60 -3.13 14.83
CA GLY A 99 -6.47 -3.54 13.99
C GLY A 99 -6.37 -2.86 12.63
N THR A 100 -7.44 -2.23 12.15
CA THR A 100 -7.46 -1.54 10.84
C THR A 100 -6.92 -0.11 10.92
N HIS A 101 -6.88 0.47 12.13
CA HIS A 101 -6.46 1.84 12.36
C HIS A 101 -4.99 2.07 11.93
N ALA A 102 -4.72 3.24 11.32
CA ALA A 102 -3.41 3.55 10.75
C ALA A 102 -2.27 3.48 11.79
N ASP A 103 -2.52 3.99 13.00
CA ASP A 103 -1.53 4.01 14.09
C ASP A 103 -1.11 2.64 14.63
N ILE A 104 -1.83 1.56 14.32
CA ILE A 104 -1.39 0.20 14.66
C ILE A 104 -0.04 -0.11 13.99
N ALA A 105 0.13 0.34 12.75
CA ALA A 105 1.41 0.20 12.08
C ALA A 105 2.49 1.03 12.77
N THR A 106 2.19 2.26 13.16
CA THR A 106 3.14 3.13 13.89
C THR A 106 3.60 2.46 15.18
N LEU A 107 2.66 1.95 15.99
CA LEU A 107 2.90 1.25 17.25
C LEU A 107 3.78 0.00 17.05
N ALA A 108 3.38 -0.89 16.14
CA ALA A 108 4.11 -2.12 15.84
C ALA A 108 5.50 -1.82 15.26
N GLY A 109 5.63 -0.72 14.51
CA GLY A 109 6.90 -0.25 14.00
C GLY A 109 7.82 0.23 15.12
N ASP A 110 7.33 1.05 16.04
CA ASP A 110 8.08 1.53 17.21
C ASP A 110 8.61 0.37 18.02
N ARG A 111 7.77 -0.66 18.20
CA ARG A 111 8.20 -1.89 18.82
C ARG A 111 9.27 -2.64 18.02
N LEU A 112 9.10 -2.79 16.70
CA LEU A 112 10.11 -3.40 15.83
C LEU A 112 11.47 -2.71 15.93
N ARG A 113 11.50 -1.36 15.94
CA ARG A 113 12.75 -0.60 16.10
C ARG A 113 13.39 -0.87 17.45
N ALA A 114 12.59 -0.91 18.52
CA ALA A 114 13.07 -1.21 19.86
C ALA A 114 13.70 -2.60 19.94
N LEU A 115 13.06 -3.62 19.35
CA LEU A 115 13.58 -5.00 19.32
C LEU A 115 14.88 -5.10 18.50
N ILE A 116 14.95 -4.44 17.35
CA ILE A 116 16.17 -4.39 16.53
C ILE A 116 17.33 -3.79 17.33
N GLY A 117 17.09 -2.67 18.03
CA GLY A 117 18.12 -2.03 18.86
C GLY A 117 18.48 -2.87 20.09
N ALA A 118 17.51 -3.53 20.71
CA ALA A 118 17.72 -4.34 21.91
C ALA A 118 18.61 -5.55 21.62
N TYR A 119 18.39 -6.24 20.49
CA TYR A 119 19.16 -7.42 20.09
C TYR A 119 20.36 -7.11 19.19
N ASP A 120 20.69 -5.82 18.98
CA ASP A 120 21.77 -5.34 18.09
C ASP A 120 21.70 -5.97 16.68
N LEU A 121 20.48 -6.04 16.12
CA LEU A 121 20.24 -6.64 14.81
C LEU A 121 20.60 -5.67 13.69
N ASP A 122 21.19 -6.18 12.61
CA ASP A 122 21.41 -5.39 11.40
C ASP A 122 20.07 -5.21 10.65
N PRO A 123 19.55 -3.97 10.50
CA PRO A 123 18.30 -3.73 9.77
C PRO A 123 18.35 -4.21 8.32
N GLN A 124 19.54 -4.28 7.71
CA GLN A 124 19.76 -4.78 6.34
C GLN A 124 19.82 -6.31 6.24
N ARG A 125 19.79 -7.01 7.38
CA ARG A 125 19.67 -8.47 7.47
C ARG A 125 18.48 -8.93 8.30
N THR A 126 17.62 -8.02 8.74
CA THR A 126 16.43 -8.36 9.53
C THR A 126 15.18 -8.41 8.66
N VAL A 127 14.33 -9.42 8.84
CA VAL A 127 12.97 -9.49 8.27
C VAL A 127 11.97 -9.51 9.42
N ALA A 128 10.99 -8.60 9.39
CA ALA A 128 9.87 -8.66 10.30
C ALA A 128 8.79 -9.61 9.76
N VAL A 129 8.24 -10.47 10.61
CA VAL A 129 7.17 -11.39 10.26
C VAL A 129 5.93 -11.01 11.04
N VAL A 130 4.91 -10.48 10.35
CA VAL A 130 3.62 -10.14 10.97
C VAL A 130 2.77 -11.40 10.99
N CYS A 131 2.60 -11.98 12.17
CA CYS A 131 1.86 -13.23 12.32
C CYS A 131 0.38 -12.94 12.63
N GLY A 132 -0.51 -13.15 11.66
CA GLY A 132 -1.95 -13.18 11.89
C GLY A 132 -2.44 -14.56 12.30
N HIS A 133 -3.72 -14.67 12.70
CA HIS A 133 -4.36 -15.97 12.85
C HIS A 133 -4.47 -16.67 11.49
N GLY A 134 -4.99 -15.93 10.51
CA GLY A 134 -5.30 -16.46 9.19
C GLY A 134 -6.52 -17.40 9.23
N THR A 135 -7.32 -17.40 8.18
CA THR A 135 -8.36 -18.38 7.97
C THR A 135 -8.70 -18.47 6.49
N PRO A 136 -8.74 -19.69 5.89
CA PRO A 136 -9.17 -19.85 4.51
C PRO A 136 -10.65 -19.49 4.30
N ARG A 137 -11.41 -19.27 5.38
CA ARG A 137 -12.85 -18.98 5.35
C ARG A 137 -13.17 -17.49 5.24
N HIS A 138 -12.23 -16.58 5.54
CA HIS A 138 -12.52 -15.14 5.56
C HIS A 138 -11.31 -14.30 5.08
N PRO A 139 -11.31 -13.87 3.81
CA PRO A 139 -10.18 -13.16 3.19
C PRO A 139 -9.74 -11.88 3.92
N GLU A 140 -10.67 -11.18 4.58
CA GLU A 140 -10.38 -9.92 5.28
C GLU A 140 -9.40 -10.07 6.46
N SER A 141 -9.37 -11.24 7.13
CA SER A 141 -8.38 -11.50 8.18
C SER A 141 -6.97 -11.63 7.61
N ARG A 142 -6.85 -12.36 6.50
CA ARG A 142 -5.60 -12.48 5.74
C ARG A 142 -5.14 -11.10 5.27
N ARG A 143 -6.05 -10.32 4.68
CA ARG A 143 -5.81 -8.99 4.15
C ARG A 143 -5.31 -8.01 5.22
N ALA A 144 -5.89 -7.98 6.41
CA ALA A 144 -5.43 -7.07 7.46
C ALA A 144 -3.98 -7.35 7.89
N THR A 145 -3.59 -8.63 7.98
CA THR A 145 -2.18 -9.01 8.23
C THR A 145 -1.27 -8.61 7.08
N VAL A 146 -1.68 -8.84 5.83
CA VAL A 146 -0.93 -8.35 4.64
C VAL A 146 -0.79 -6.83 4.70
N MET A 147 -1.87 -6.11 4.99
CA MET A 147 -1.87 -4.65 5.04
C MET A 147 -0.98 -4.12 6.15
N LEU A 148 -1.00 -4.72 7.34
CA LEU A 148 -0.07 -4.34 8.40
C LEU A 148 1.39 -4.64 8.02
N ALA A 149 1.67 -5.81 7.42
CA ALA A 149 2.99 -6.13 6.90
C ALA A 149 3.44 -5.10 5.85
N LEU A 150 2.57 -4.73 4.90
CA LEU A 150 2.86 -3.68 3.91
C LEU A 150 3.07 -2.32 4.57
N ARG A 151 2.27 -1.94 5.57
CA ARG A 151 2.42 -0.68 6.32
C ARG A 151 3.73 -0.66 7.12
N LEU A 152 4.13 -1.76 7.74
CA LEU A 152 5.41 -1.88 8.43
C LEU A 152 6.59 -1.88 7.45
N ALA A 153 6.46 -2.57 6.32
CA ALA A 153 7.46 -2.57 5.26
C ALA A 153 7.66 -1.16 4.67
N ARG A 154 6.61 -0.31 4.70
CA ARG A 154 6.70 1.12 4.34
C ARG A 154 7.55 1.91 5.32
N GLN A 155 7.59 1.55 6.61
CA GLN A 155 8.42 2.24 7.60
C GLN A 155 9.91 1.92 7.51
N LYS A 156 10.30 0.90 6.72
CA LYS A 156 11.69 0.56 6.40
C LYS A 156 12.61 0.41 7.62
N ARG A 157 12.06 -0.17 8.69
CA ARG A 157 12.84 -0.47 9.91
C ARG A 157 13.70 -1.73 9.76
N CYS A 158 13.44 -2.54 8.73
CA CYS A 158 14.16 -3.77 8.39
C CYS A 158 14.04 -4.06 6.88
N VAL A 159 14.69 -5.12 6.38
CA VAL A 159 14.73 -5.52 4.95
C VAL A 159 13.34 -5.64 4.35
N SER A 160 12.45 -6.33 5.05
CA SER A 160 11.09 -6.60 4.62
C SER A 160 10.21 -6.89 5.82
N CYS A 161 8.93 -6.60 5.67
CA CYS A 161 7.91 -7.08 6.59
C CYS A 161 6.98 -8.00 5.79
N ILE A 162 6.90 -9.27 6.17
CA ILE A 162 6.07 -10.25 5.45
C ILE A 162 4.94 -10.75 6.34
N PRO A 163 3.79 -11.10 5.76
CA PRO A 163 2.74 -11.79 6.52
C PRO A 163 3.08 -13.27 6.71
N ALA A 164 2.70 -13.81 7.85
CA ALA A 164 2.61 -15.24 8.10
C ALA A 164 1.35 -15.55 8.92
N TYR A 165 0.95 -16.82 8.97
CA TYR A 165 -0.33 -17.22 9.55
C TYR A 165 -0.23 -18.48 10.42
N LEU A 166 -1.16 -18.63 11.35
CA LEU A 166 -1.30 -19.84 12.17
C LEU A 166 -2.05 -20.95 11.42
N ASP A 167 -3.14 -20.60 10.73
CA ASP A 167 -4.09 -21.59 10.19
C ASP A 167 -4.22 -21.60 8.66
N GLU A 168 -3.31 -20.93 7.92
CA GLU A 168 -3.31 -20.93 6.46
C GLU A 168 -1.92 -20.74 5.84
N ASP A 169 -1.84 -20.92 4.51
CA ASP A 169 -0.60 -20.88 3.75
C ASP A 169 0.15 -19.54 3.84
N LEU A 170 1.48 -19.67 3.85
CA LEU A 170 2.48 -18.84 4.56
C LEU A 170 2.47 -19.09 6.08
N HIS A 171 2.48 -20.37 6.48
CA HIS A 171 2.55 -20.81 7.86
C HIS A 171 3.76 -20.20 8.63
N ILE A 172 3.55 -19.80 9.87
CA ILE A 172 4.59 -19.16 10.69
C ILE A 172 5.78 -20.08 10.99
N GLU A 173 5.55 -21.38 11.17
CA GLU A 173 6.59 -22.41 11.37
C GLU A 173 7.54 -22.55 10.18
N ASP A 174 7.12 -22.12 8.99
CA ASP A 174 7.92 -22.17 7.77
C ASP A 174 8.90 -20.99 7.65
N ALA A 175 8.67 -19.90 8.39
CA ALA A 175 9.43 -18.66 8.25
C ALA A 175 10.95 -18.84 8.50
N PRO A 176 11.41 -19.54 9.56
CA PRO A 176 12.83 -19.80 9.78
C PRO A 176 13.50 -20.56 8.63
N ARG A 177 12.76 -21.48 8.00
CA ARG A 177 13.25 -22.30 6.89
C ARG A 177 13.28 -21.54 5.57
N ARG A 178 12.29 -20.68 5.30
CA ARG A 178 12.16 -19.92 4.05
C ARG A 178 13.07 -18.71 3.99
N LEU A 179 13.30 -18.04 5.13
CA LEU A 179 14.10 -16.82 5.22
C LEU A 179 15.53 -17.09 5.72
N ARG A 180 16.16 -18.14 5.20
CA ARG A 180 17.57 -18.48 5.53
C ARG A 180 18.49 -17.29 5.23
N GLY A 181 19.33 -16.93 6.20
CA GLY A 181 20.30 -15.83 6.10
C GLY A 181 19.86 -14.51 6.71
N TYR A 182 18.59 -14.37 7.11
CA TYR A 182 18.04 -13.18 7.77
C TYR A 182 17.76 -13.42 9.26
N ASP A 183 17.99 -12.40 10.09
CA ASP A 183 17.45 -12.31 11.44
C ASP A 183 15.93 -12.10 11.35
N LEU A 184 15.16 -12.71 12.24
CA LEU A 184 13.69 -12.66 12.22
C LEU A 184 13.16 -11.94 13.44
N VAL A 185 12.28 -10.96 13.22
CA VAL A 185 11.48 -10.34 14.28
C VAL A 185 10.01 -10.63 14.04
N VAL A 186 9.44 -11.54 14.82
CA VAL A 186 8.04 -11.95 14.72
C VAL A 186 7.17 -11.05 15.59
N LEU A 187 6.21 -10.39 14.95
CA LEU A 187 5.22 -9.51 15.56
C LEU A 187 3.84 -10.16 15.47
N PRO A 188 3.32 -10.78 16.55
CA PRO A 188 1.98 -11.34 16.55
C PRO A 188 0.92 -10.24 16.39
N PHE A 189 0.28 -10.17 15.23
CA PHE A 189 -0.85 -9.28 14.98
C PHE A 189 -2.14 -9.89 15.53
N LEU A 190 -2.21 -9.89 16.85
CA LEU A 190 -3.33 -10.37 17.63
C LEU A 190 -3.73 -9.26 18.59
N ILE A 191 -5.02 -8.97 18.67
CA ILE A 191 -5.53 -7.84 19.47
C ILE A 191 -6.11 -8.31 20.82
N GLY A 192 -6.50 -9.59 20.94
CA GLY A 192 -7.00 -10.18 22.19
C GLY A 192 -6.50 -11.61 22.50
N GLY A 193 -5.58 -12.16 21.70
CA GLY A 193 -5.14 -13.57 21.80
C GLY A 193 -3.82 -13.75 22.55
N ALA A 194 -3.85 -13.62 23.88
CA ALA A 194 -2.63 -13.71 24.71
C ALA A 194 -1.90 -15.07 24.58
N TYR A 195 -2.65 -16.19 24.54
CA TYR A 195 -2.07 -17.54 24.45
C TYR A 195 -1.23 -17.76 23.18
N HIS A 196 -1.74 -17.30 22.02
CA HIS A 196 -1.02 -17.54 20.76
C HIS A 196 0.30 -16.79 20.71
N ALA A 197 0.35 -15.56 21.23
CA ALA A 197 1.59 -14.80 21.28
C ALA A 197 2.59 -15.37 22.29
N THR A 198 2.12 -15.81 23.47
CA THR A 198 3.00 -16.26 24.56
C THR A 198 3.45 -17.71 24.48
N SER A 199 2.68 -18.57 23.80
CA SER A 199 2.91 -20.02 23.82
C SER A 199 2.94 -20.63 22.42
N ASP A 200 1.88 -20.44 21.63
CA ASP A 200 1.72 -21.14 20.34
C ASP A 200 2.78 -20.71 19.30
N ILE A 201 2.88 -19.41 19.00
CA ILE A 201 3.83 -18.88 18.01
C ILE A 201 5.28 -19.20 18.39
N PRO A 202 5.75 -18.94 19.63
CA PRO A 202 7.09 -19.33 20.05
C PRO A 202 7.37 -20.82 19.85
N GLN A 203 6.43 -21.70 20.24
CA GLN A 203 6.60 -23.15 20.09
C GLN A 203 6.70 -23.58 18.63
N ARG A 204 5.87 -23.01 17.74
CA ARG A 204 5.91 -23.28 16.29
C ARG A 204 7.20 -22.79 15.62
N LEU A 205 7.80 -21.75 16.17
CA LEU A 205 9.12 -21.25 15.74
C LEU A 205 10.29 -22.04 16.34
N GLY A 206 10.03 -23.04 17.19
CA GLY A 206 11.05 -23.80 17.90
C GLY A 206 11.74 -23.03 19.02
N LEU A 207 11.14 -21.93 19.50
CA LEU A 207 11.64 -21.14 20.62
C LEU A 207 11.18 -21.79 21.93
N SER A 208 12.12 -22.07 22.83
CA SER A 208 11.76 -22.57 24.16
C SER A 208 11.58 -21.41 25.15
N ALA A 209 10.60 -21.50 26.04
CA ALA A 209 10.35 -20.49 27.08
C ALA A 209 11.52 -20.30 28.07
N LYS A 210 12.60 -21.10 27.97
CA LYS A 210 13.72 -21.14 28.92
C LYS A 210 14.88 -20.19 28.64
N GLU A 211 14.87 -19.45 27.52
CA GLU A 211 15.95 -18.48 27.21
C GLU A 211 15.56 -17.03 27.53
N ALA A 212 14.26 -16.76 27.77
CA ALA A 212 13.76 -15.46 28.22
C ALA A 212 14.12 -15.13 29.68
N ASP A 213 14.47 -16.15 30.48
CA ASP A 213 14.84 -16.03 31.91
C ASP A 213 16.36 -15.95 32.15
N SER A 214 17.17 -15.93 31.07
CA SER A 214 18.58 -15.59 31.21
C SER A 214 18.71 -14.07 31.35
N ALA A 215 19.54 -13.61 32.30
CA ALA A 215 19.82 -12.19 32.53
C ALA A 215 20.43 -11.45 31.31
N GLU A 216 20.57 -12.15 30.17
CA GLU A 216 21.18 -11.70 28.92
C GLU A 216 20.17 -11.44 27.79
N SER A 217 18.85 -11.72 27.94
CA SER A 217 17.85 -11.45 26.89
C SER A 217 17.33 -10.00 26.93
N PRO A 218 17.70 -9.14 25.96
CA PRO A 218 17.30 -7.73 25.95
C PRO A 218 15.89 -7.59 25.35
N SER A 219 14.86 -7.51 26.21
CA SER A 219 13.45 -7.23 25.88
C SER A 219 12.88 -7.88 24.60
N GLY A 220 12.13 -8.96 24.76
CA GLY A 220 11.35 -9.68 23.75
C GLY A 220 10.68 -10.86 24.46
N LEU A 221 9.55 -11.36 23.97
CA LEU A 221 8.80 -12.38 24.71
C LEU A 221 9.49 -13.76 24.67
N ALA A 222 10.04 -14.12 23.53
CA ALA A 222 10.87 -15.30 23.34
C ALA A 222 11.92 -15.02 22.27
N ALA A 223 13.16 -15.45 22.47
CA ALA A 223 14.20 -15.31 21.45
C ALA A 223 15.19 -16.47 21.53
N ALA A 224 15.78 -16.83 20.40
CA ALA A 224 16.85 -17.82 20.30
C ALA A 224 17.76 -17.53 19.10
N ARG A 225 18.99 -18.05 19.15
CA ARG A 225 19.86 -18.12 17.96
C ARG A 225 19.70 -19.45 17.25
N LEU A 226 19.41 -19.40 15.94
CA LEU A 226 19.30 -20.58 15.09
C LEU A 226 20.14 -20.38 13.83
N ASP A 227 21.18 -21.19 13.61
CA ASP A 227 22.11 -21.07 12.46
C ASP A 227 22.79 -19.68 12.38
N ASP A 228 23.34 -19.17 13.49
CA ASP A 228 24.06 -17.87 13.59
C ASP A 228 23.25 -16.61 13.23
N ARG A 229 21.94 -16.66 13.41
CA ARG A 229 21.01 -15.53 13.30
C ARG A 229 20.02 -15.54 14.45
N TRP A 230 19.42 -14.38 14.73
CA TRP A 230 18.39 -14.23 15.74
C TRP A 230 17.01 -14.58 15.20
N ILE A 231 16.21 -15.23 16.04
CA ILE A 231 14.76 -15.31 15.89
C ILE A 231 14.18 -14.74 17.18
N VAL A 232 13.54 -13.58 17.08
CA VAL A 232 12.91 -12.86 18.18
C VAL A 232 11.41 -12.87 17.95
N CYS A 233 10.65 -13.38 18.91
CA CYS A 233 9.20 -13.30 18.94
C CYS A 233 8.77 -12.35 20.06
N ASP A 234 7.93 -11.39 19.72
CA ASP A 234 7.42 -10.42 20.69
C ASP A 234 6.01 -10.76 21.17
N GLU A 235 5.47 -9.95 22.08
CA GLU A 235 4.08 -10.06 22.51
C GLU A 235 3.08 -9.54 21.45
N ALA A 236 1.82 -9.91 21.61
CA ALA A 236 0.70 -9.48 20.78
C ALA A 236 0.62 -7.95 20.67
N ILE A 237 0.46 -7.44 19.44
CA ILE A 237 0.37 -6.01 19.15
C ILE A 237 -0.73 -5.31 19.98
N GLY A 238 -1.86 -5.98 20.24
CA GLY A 238 -2.93 -5.43 21.08
C GLY A 238 -2.58 -5.26 22.56
N ARG A 239 -1.43 -5.74 23.02
CA ARG A 239 -0.92 -5.56 24.39
C ARG A 239 0.24 -4.58 24.47
N LEU A 240 0.67 -4.00 23.35
CA LEU A 240 1.75 -3.03 23.34
C LEU A 240 1.32 -1.73 24.04
N PRO A 241 2.18 -1.12 24.86
CA PRO A 241 1.92 0.20 25.43
C PRO A 241 1.62 1.22 24.34
N GLY A 242 0.55 2.00 24.48
CA GLY A 242 0.07 2.96 23.48
C GLY A 242 -1.17 2.52 22.69
N ILE A 243 -1.63 1.27 22.85
CA ILE A 243 -2.87 0.78 22.25
C ILE A 243 -4.10 1.56 22.75
N GLU A 244 -4.08 1.97 24.02
CA GLU A 244 -5.10 2.78 24.68
C GLU A 244 -5.33 4.13 23.98
N ARG A 245 -4.28 4.73 23.40
CA ARG A 245 -4.39 5.97 22.62
C ARG A 245 -5.14 5.76 21.31
N ILE A 246 -4.96 4.60 20.67
CA ILE A 246 -5.64 4.26 19.42
C ILE A 246 -7.12 3.97 19.69
N ILE A 247 -7.41 3.25 20.79
CA ILE A 247 -8.79 3.02 21.25
C ILE A 247 -9.49 4.35 21.53
N ALA A 248 -8.79 5.29 22.19
CA ALA A 248 -9.31 6.63 22.45
C ALA A 248 -9.63 7.39 21.15
N ALA A 249 -8.75 7.32 20.14
CA ALA A 249 -8.96 7.97 18.85
C ALA A 249 -10.21 7.44 18.14
N LEU A 250 -10.32 6.11 18.00
CA LEU A 250 -11.50 5.45 17.40
C LEU A 250 -12.80 5.83 18.13
N ALA A 251 -12.75 5.85 19.47
CA ALA A 251 -13.91 6.22 20.26
C ALA A 251 -14.37 7.67 20.03
N VAL A 252 -13.44 8.59 19.75
CA VAL A 252 -13.73 10.00 19.40
C VAL A 252 -14.19 10.14 17.94
N GLU A 253 -13.61 9.39 17.00
CA GLU A 253 -14.07 9.33 15.61
C GLU A 253 -15.53 8.87 15.52
N GLY A 254 -15.89 7.84 16.29
CA GLY A 254 -17.27 7.36 16.41
C GLY A 254 -18.26 8.40 16.96
N LEU A 255 -17.79 9.53 17.53
CA LEU A 255 -18.61 10.69 17.89
C LEU A 255 -18.76 11.71 16.74
N SER A 256 -17.80 11.73 15.80
CA SER A 256 -17.60 12.82 14.84
C SER A 256 -18.21 12.56 13.46
N GLU A 257 -18.49 11.31 13.07
CA GLU A 257 -19.16 10.94 11.80
C GLU A 257 -20.64 11.40 11.70
N GLY A 258 -21.04 12.39 12.51
CA GLY A 258 -22.32 13.11 12.46
C GLY A 258 -22.24 14.58 11.99
N ALA A 259 -21.10 15.10 11.51
CA ALA A 259 -21.01 16.49 11.02
C ALA A 259 -19.82 16.72 10.03
N GLY A 260 -20.10 17.24 8.82
CA GLY A 260 -19.07 17.71 7.85
C GLY A 260 -19.09 19.22 7.63
N PHE A 261 -18.08 19.79 6.93
CA PHE A 261 -18.15 20.94 5.98
C PHE A 261 -16.78 21.40 5.40
N GLU A 262 -16.88 22.17 4.30
CA GLU A 262 -15.99 22.65 3.21
C GLU A 262 -15.05 23.88 3.43
N ASP A 263 -13.90 23.89 2.73
CA ASP A 263 -13.41 24.77 1.60
C ASP A 263 -12.93 26.26 1.69
N SER A 264 -12.11 26.63 0.66
CA SER A 264 -11.67 27.95 0.08
C SER A 264 -10.34 28.61 0.55
N PRO A 265 -9.63 29.54 -0.19
CA PRO A 265 -9.86 30.23 -1.50
C PRO A 265 -8.58 30.38 -2.45
N PRO A 266 -8.59 31.15 -3.60
CA PRO A 266 -7.58 31.09 -4.69
C PRO A 266 -6.56 32.27 -4.76
N PRO A 267 -5.52 32.24 -5.65
CA PRO A 267 -4.47 33.26 -5.72
C PRO A 267 -4.59 34.28 -6.90
N PRO A 268 -3.79 35.38 -6.92
CA PRO A 268 -3.96 36.51 -7.84
C PRO A 268 -3.11 36.43 -9.13
N ARG A 269 -3.50 37.24 -10.14
CA ARG A 269 -2.91 37.37 -11.49
C ARG A 269 -1.88 38.51 -11.60
N GLY A 270 -0.92 38.36 -12.53
CA GLY A 270 -0.06 39.43 -13.09
C GLY A 270 0.51 39.06 -14.46
N VAL A 271 0.68 40.04 -15.36
CA VAL A 271 0.89 39.94 -16.83
C VAL A 271 2.21 40.65 -17.25
N LEU A 272 2.68 40.34 -18.48
CA LEU A 272 3.60 41.06 -19.42
C LEU A 272 5.04 40.48 -19.49
N ALA A 273 5.79 40.41 -20.61
CA ALA A 273 5.65 40.79 -22.02
C ALA A 273 6.65 39.97 -22.88
N ASP A 274 6.50 40.06 -24.21
CA ASP A 274 7.19 39.31 -25.28
C ASP A 274 8.64 39.78 -25.57
N GLY A 275 9.46 38.87 -26.08
CA GLY A 275 10.71 39.17 -26.80
C GLY A 275 12.02 38.67 -26.18
N ASP A 276 12.39 37.41 -26.41
CA ASP A 276 13.75 36.96 -26.80
C ASP A 276 13.85 35.42 -26.77
N ASN A 277 14.76 34.89 -27.60
CA ASN A 277 15.26 33.51 -27.70
C ASN A 277 14.59 32.50 -26.73
N HIS A 278 13.74 31.59 -27.25
CA HIS A 278 12.85 30.73 -26.46
C HIS A 278 13.60 29.75 -25.55
N ARG A 279 14.09 30.24 -24.41
CA ARG A 279 14.73 29.45 -23.38
C ARG A 279 13.72 29.05 -22.31
N VAL A 280 13.78 27.79 -21.88
CA VAL A 280 12.97 27.23 -20.80
C VAL A 280 13.84 26.44 -19.83
N ARG A 281 13.52 26.50 -18.54
CA ARG A 281 14.13 25.68 -17.50
C ARG A 281 13.31 24.41 -17.29
N LEU A 282 13.89 23.27 -17.63
CA LEU A 282 13.30 21.94 -17.50
C LEU A 282 13.72 21.31 -16.18
N GLY A 283 12.78 21.24 -15.22
CA GLY A 283 12.95 20.55 -13.95
C GLY A 283 12.91 19.04 -14.10
N THR A 284 13.85 18.35 -13.46
CA THR A 284 13.87 16.90 -13.39
C THR A 284 14.53 16.42 -12.09
N ARG A 285 14.35 15.13 -11.80
CA ARG A 285 15.03 14.45 -10.68
C ARG A 285 16.46 14.07 -11.06
N ARG A 286 17.29 13.77 -10.05
CA ARG A 286 18.71 13.41 -10.24
C ARG A 286 18.95 11.97 -10.65
N SER A 287 17.95 11.09 -10.50
CA SER A 287 18.10 9.69 -10.91
C SER A 287 18.50 9.59 -12.40
N ARG A 288 19.35 8.62 -12.74
CA ARG A 288 19.87 8.44 -14.10
C ARG A 288 18.74 8.33 -15.14
N LEU A 289 17.64 7.67 -14.79
CA LEU A 289 16.47 7.56 -15.66
C LEU A 289 15.77 8.91 -15.86
N ALA A 290 15.57 9.70 -14.80
CA ALA A 290 14.94 11.01 -14.90
C ALA A 290 15.80 12.01 -15.70
N MET A 291 17.12 11.97 -15.51
CA MET A 291 18.07 12.76 -16.31
C MET A 291 18.02 12.36 -17.79
N TRP A 292 17.92 11.06 -18.10
CA TRP A 292 17.72 10.61 -19.47
C TRP A 292 16.41 11.15 -20.06
N GLN A 293 15.31 11.08 -19.30
CA GLN A 293 13.99 11.55 -19.74
C GLN A 293 13.99 13.05 -20.00
N ALA A 294 14.63 13.83 -19.13
CA ALA A 294 14.83 15.26 -19.28
C ALA A 294 15.67 15.60 -20.51
N ALA A 295 16.79 14.89 -20.71
CA ALA A 295 17.64 15.07 -21.88
C ALA A 295 16.87 14.77 -23.18
N HIS A 296 16.08 13.70 -23.19
CA HIS A 296 15.23 13.34 -24.32
C HIS A 296 14.22 14.45 -24.66
N VAL A 297 13.50 14.98 -23.66
CA VAL A 297 12.55 16.08 -23.87
C VAL A 297 13.28 17.36 -24.31
N ALA A 298 14.42 17.69 -23.69
CA ALA A 298 15.22 18.86 -24.05
C ALA A 298 15.71 18.80 -25.50
N GLU A 299 16.13 17.62 -25.98
CA GLU A 299 16.52 17.41 -27.38
C GLU A 299 15.33 17.67 -28.33
N ARG A 300 14.14 17.15 -28.02
CA ARG A 300 12.92 17.39 -28.82
C ARG A 300 12.49 18.86 -28.86
N LEU A 301 12.73 19.61 -27.79
CA LEU A 301 12.52 21.05 -27.72
C LEU A 301 13.54 21.80 -28.59
N ARG A 302 14.82 21.42 -28.53
CA ARG A 302 15.88 22.02 -29.35
C ARG A 302 15.67 21.79 -30.84
N GLU A 303 15.21 20.61 -31.24
CA GLU A 303 14.78 20.31 -32.62
C GLU A 303 13.71 21.29 -33.14
N ARG A 304 12.96 21.93 -32.23
CA ARG A 304 11.89 22.90 -32.52
C ARG A 304 12.31 24.35 -32.27
N GLY A 305 13.59 24.62 -32.02
CA GLY A 305 14.11 25.95 -31.78
C GLY A 305 13.84 26.50 -30.37
N VAL A 306 13.52 25.63 -29.40
CA VAL A 306 13.37 25.99 -27.99
C VAL A 306 14.61 25.51 -27.23
N ASP A 307 15.39 26.44 -26.68
CA ASP A 307 16.50 26.08 -25.81
C ASP A 307 15.97 25.59 -24.45
N ALA A 308 16.45 24.45 -23.99
CA ALA A 308 16.01 23.81 -22.76
C ALA A 308 17.19 23.60 -21.83
N GLU A 309 17.23 24.35 -20.73
CA GLU A 309 18.19 24.18 -19.64
C GLU A 309 17.67 23.14 -18.65
N ILE A 310 18.41 22.05 -18.45
CA ILE A 310 18.01 21.00 -17.49
C ILE A 310 18.41 21.44 -16.08
N VAL A 311 17.42 21.57 -15.20
CA VAL A 311 17.59 21.89 -13.79
C VAL A 311 17.32 20.62 -12.98
N ALA A 312 18.40 19.99 -12.51
CA ALA A 312 18.32 18.78 -11.71
C ALA A 312 18.04 19.14 -10.24
N LEU A 313 16.80 18.92 -9.81
CA LEU A 313 16.34 19.19 -8.45
C LEU A 313 16.68 18.02 -7.53
N GLU A 314 16.99 18.38 -6.29
CA GLU A 314 17.20 17.42 -5.22
C GLU A 314 15.88 17.17 -4.52
N THR A 315 15.14 16.16 -4.96
CA THR A 315 13.84 15.84 -4.37
C THR A 315 14.00 15.12 -3.03
N SER A 316 13.02 15.24 -2.14
CA SER A 316 12.87 14.41 -0.95
C SER A 316 12.96 12.91 -1.27
N GLY A 317 12.41 12.49 -2.42
CA GLY A 317 12.55 11.12 -2.94
C GLY A 317 13.97 10.71 -3.38
N ASP A 318 14.87 11.67 -3.63
CA ASP A 318 16.28 11.46 -3.97
C ASP A 318 17.21 11.61 -2.74
N ARG A 319 16.86 12.48 -1.76
CA ARG A 319 17.59 12.64 -0.47
C ARG A 319 17.30 11.51 0.51
N ASP A 320 16.16 10.85 0.35
CA ASP A 320 15.58 9.97 1.35
C ASP A 320 15.23 8.62 0.72
N LEU A 321 16.26 7.84 0.36
CA LEU A 321 16.13 6.42 -0.03
C LEU A 321 15.41 5.59 1.07
N THR A 322 15.23 6.18 2.26
CA THR A 322 14.57 5.77 3.50
C THR A 322 13.14 6.29 3.72
N ARG A 323 12.53 7.14 2.86
CA ARG A 323 11.09 7.45 2.90
C ARG A 323 10.27 6.71 1.83
N ALA A 324 9.09 6.23 2.18
CA ALA A 324 8.26 5.42 1.29
C ALA A 324 7.50 6.29 0.28
N ILE A 325 7.22 5.70 -0.88
CA ILE A 325 6.30 6.30 -1.86
C ILE A 325 4.87 6.43 -1.32
N ALA A 326 4.54 5.64 -0.30
CA ALA A 326 3.23 5.59 0.34
C ALA A 326 3.25 6.17 1.78
N ALA A 327 4.29 6.91 2.15
CA ALA A 327 4.43 7.59 3.45
C ALA A 327 4.59 9.11 3.29
N LEU A 328 4.30 9.63 2.10
CA LEU A 328 3.96 11.03 1.90
C LEU A 328 2.44 11.03 1.85
N ASP A 329 1.80 11.68 2.81
CA ASP A 329 0.38 12.01 2.72
C ASP A 329 0.22 12.94 1.50
N GLY A 330 -0.05 12.34 0.34
CA GLY A 330 -0.08 12.98 -0.97
C GLY A 330 0.06 11.95 -2.10
N ASP A 331 -0.75 12.07 -3.14
CA ASP A 331 -0.88 11.09 -4.22
C ASP A 331 0.38 10.88 -5.09
N ALA A 332 1.50 11.59 -4.88
CA ALA A 332 2.78 11.23 -5.51
C ALA A 332 4.02 11.85 -4.83
N PRO A 333 4.92 11.02 -4.28
CA PRO A 333 6.18 11.44 -3.66
C PRO A 333 7.14 12.27 -4.49
N PHE A 334 6.99 12.18 -5.79
CA PHE A 334 8.00 12.57 -6.75
C PHE A 334 7.61 13.82 -7.53
N THR A 335 6.32 14.18 -7.50
CA THR A 335 5.80 15.39 -8.12
C THR A 335 5.89 16.56 -7.15
N ASP A 336 5.69 16.38 -5.85
CA ASP A 336 5.59 17.49 -4.88
C ASP A 336 6.77 18.49 -4.92
N ASP A 337 8.01 18.00 -5.04
CA ASP A 337 9.19 18.87 -5.13
C ASP A 337 9.31 19.58 -6.49
N LEU A 338 8.90 18.92 -7.58
CA LEU A 338 8.87 19.51 -8.92
C LEU A 338 7.71 20.51 -9.04
N ASP A 339 6.57 20.21 -8.45
CA ASP A 339 5.39 21.06 -8.32
C ASP A 339 5.74 22.33 -7.54
N GLU A 340 6.47 22.21 -6.44
CA GLU A 340 6.92 23.37 -5.67
C GLU A 340 7.94 24.22 -6.44
N ALA A 341 8.88 23.60 -7.15
CA ALA A 341 9.80 24.32 -8.02
C ALA A 341 9.07 25.01 -9.19
N LEU A 342 8.03 24.39 -9.75
CA LEU A 342 7.13 25.02 -10.70
C LEU A 342 6.39 26.19 -10.04
N ARG A 343 5.82 26.02 -8.85
CA ARG A 343 5.07 27.07 -8.12
C ARG A 343 5.94 28.29 -7.81
N ARG A 344 7.19 28.06 -7.39
CA ARG A 344 8.20 29.10 -7.13
C ARG A 344 8.78 29.73 -8.39
N GLY A 345 8.51 29.17 -9.56
CA GLY A 345 9.12 29.62 -10.81
C GLY A 345 10.63 29.36 -10.87
N GLU A 346 11.15 28.38 -10.13
CA GLU A 346 12.54 27.90 -10.22
C GLU A 346 12.77 27.14 -11.54
N VAL A 347 11.72 26.45 -12.01
CA VAL A 347 11.64 25.78 -13.31
C VAL A 347 10.38 26.22 -14.06
N ASP A 348 10.39 26.07 -15.37
CA ASP A 348 9.29 26.47 -16.26
C ASP A 348 8.40 25.29 -16.66
N LEU A 349 8.99 24.10 -16.76
CA LEU A 349 8.31 22.84 -17.05
C LEU A 349 9.01 21.68 -16.34
N ALA A 350 8.29 20.60 -16.07
CA ALA A 350 8.82 19.39 -15.45
C ALA A 350 8.51 18.15 -16.32
N VAL A 351 9.39 17.15 -16.29
CA VAL A 351 9.22 15.90 -17.06
C VAL A 351 9.02 14.72 -16.13
N HIS A 352 7.96 13.95 -16.40
CA HIS A 352 7.58 12.79 -15.58
C HIS A 352 7.38 11.55 -16.45
N SER A 353 7.59 10.38 -15.85
CA SER A 353 6.94 9.17 -16.36
C SER A 353 5.45 9.30 -16.07
N LEU A 354 4.58 9.16 -17.08
CA LEU A 354 3.15 9.43 -16.89
C LEU A 354 2.50 8.56 -15.81
N LYS A 355 2.93 7.29 -15.70
CA LYS A 355 2.44 6.35 -14.68
C LYS A 355 2.74 6.76 -13.22
N ASP A 356 3.63 7.72 -13.01
CA ASP A 356 4.05 8.21 -11.69
C ASP A 356 3.41 9.59 -11.37
N VAL A 357 2.55 10.10 -12.24
CA VAL A 357 1.78 11.34 -12.03
C VAL A 357 0.46 11.00 -11.33
N PRO A 358 0.05 11.74 -10.28
CA PRO A 358 -1.25 11.60 -9.64
C PRO A 358 -2.40 11.68 -10.64
N LEU A 359 -3.46 10.92 -10.40
CA LEU A 359 -4.71 11.11 -11.15
C LEU A 359 -5.38 12.44 -10.79
N ALA A 360 -5.32 12.84 -9.52
CA ALA A 360 -5.76 14.15 -9.05
C ALA A 360 -4.65 15.19 -9.19
N LEU A 361 -4.52 15.79 -10.37
CA LEU A 361 -3.60 16.91 -10.60
C LEU A 361 -4.16 18.20 -9.97
N SER A 362 -3.31 18.96 -9.27
CA SER A 362 -3.68 20.30 -8.78
C SER A 362 -4.15 21.20 -9.93
N SER A 363 -5.18 22.02 -9.68
CA SER A 363 -5.72 22.97 -10.66
C SER A 363 -4.72 24.06 -11.09
N GLU A 364 -3.61 24.19 -10.38
CA GLU A 364 -2.49 25.08 -10.70
C GLU A 364 -1.64 24.59 -11.89
N PHE A 365 -1.74 23.31 -12.26
CA PHE A 365 -0.89 22.68 -13.28
C PHE A 365 -1.70 22.11 -14.45
N ASP A 366 -1.04 22.01 -15.60
CA ASP A 366 -1.55 21.35 -16.81
C ASP A 366 -0.51 20.37 -17.37
N LEU A 367 -0.99 19.39 -18.15
CA LEU A 367 -0.18 18.38 -18.86
C LEU A 367 -0.32 18.53 -20.39
N PRO A 368 0.16 19.64 -20.97
CA PRO A 368 -0.11 20.00 -22.36
C PRO A 368 0.59 19.11 -23.39
N ALA A 369 1.57 18.30 -23.00
CA ALA A 369 2.27 17.41 -23.89
C ALA A 369 2.52 16.03 -23.27
N ILE A 370 1.98 14.99 -23.90
CA ILE A 370 2.31 13.60 -23.67
C ILE A 370 3.06 13.13 -24.91
N LEU A 371 4.33 12.74 -24.73
CA LEU A 371 5.21 12.37 -25.84
C LEU A 371 4.84 10.99 -26.42
N PRO A 372 5.29 10.67 -27.65
CA PRO A 372 5.15 9.34 -28.22
C PRO A 372 5.57 8.24 -27.24
N ARG A 373 4.72 7.23 -27.05
CA ARG A 373 4.91 6.19 -26.05
C ARG A 373 6.12 5.31 -26.36
N GLY A 374 6.99 5.11 -25.35
CA GLY A 374 8.03 4.08 -25.39
C GLY A 374 7.48 2.68 -25.13
N ALA A 375 8.36 1.69 -24.97
CA ALA A 375 7.96 0.29 -24.71
C ALA A 375 7.06 0.17 -23.45
N PRO A 376 5.78 -0.21 -23.60
CA PRO A 376 4.83 -0.17 -22.49
C PRO A 376 4.97 -1.38 -21.57
N GLY A 377 5.54 -2.49 -22.04
CA GLY A 377 5.57 -3.78 -21.35
C GLY A 377 6.44 -3.85 -20.10
N GLU A 378 6.48 -5.06 -19.55
CA GLU A 378 7.29 -5.45 -18.40
C GLU A 378 8.35 -6.46 -18.85
N SER A 379 9.49 -6.46 -18.18
CA SER A 379 10.61 -7.36 -18.44
C SER A 379 11.03 -8.08 -17.18
N VAL A 380 11.40 -9.34 -17.33
CA VAL A 380 12.10 -10.11 -16.31
C VAL A 380 13.59 -9.86 -16.42
N VAL A 381 14.18 -9.45 -15.31
CA VAL A 381 15.63 -9.46 -15.11
C VAL A 381 15.90 -10.58 -14.10
N SER A 382 16.63 -11.61 -14.50
CA SER A 382 16.93 -12.76 -13.63
C SER A 382 18.43 -12.91 -13.40
N ARG A 383 18.80 -13.50 -12.26
CA ARG A 383 20.19 -13.63 -11.83
C ARG A 383 21.05 -14.35 -12.88
N ASP A 384 20.50 -15.41 -13.46
CA ASP A 384 21.16 -16.37 -14.36
C ASP A 384 20.55 -16.40 -15.77
N GLY A 385 19.74 -15.41 -16.14
CA GLY A 385 19.15 -15.31 -17.47
C GLY A 385 17.94 -16.23 -17.72
N ARG A 386 17.42 -16.90 -16.68
CA ARG A 386 16.18 -17.68 -16.75
C ARG A 386 14.97 -16.80 -17.08
N ARG A 387 14.04 -17.36 -17.85
CA ARG A 387 12.71 -16.80 -18.09
C ARG A 387 11.82 -16.98 -16.87
N LEU A 388 10.68 -16.29 -16.83
CA LEU A 388 9.72 -16.39 -15.73
C LEU A 388 9.26 -17.83 -15.50
N ALA A 389 8.97 -18.56 -16.58
CA ALA A 389 8.54 -19.95 -16.54
C ALA A 389 9.61 -20.91 -15.98
N ASP A 390 10.89 -20.56 -16.15
CA ASP A 390 12.03 -21.42 -15.79
C ASP A 390 12.52 -21.18 -14.34
N LEU A 391 11.94 -20.21 -13.63
CA LEU A 391 12.26 -19.99 -12.21
C LEU A 391 11.80 -21.17 -11.36
N PRO A 392 12.62 -21.62 -10.38
CA PRO A 392 12.23 -22.71 -9.50
C PRO A 392 11.07 -22.31 -8.59
N ALA A 393 10.29 -23.28 -8.14
CA ALA A 393 9.22 -23.04 -7.16
C ALA A 393 9.78 -22.38 -5.89
N GLY A 394 9.07 -21.38 -5.38
CA GLY A 394 9.49 -20.58 -4.24
C GLY A 394 10.55 -19.51 -4.55
N ALA A 395 10.93 -19.30 -5.82
CA ALA A 395 11.89 -18.25 -6.17
C ALA A 395 11.38 -16.86 -5.79
N VAL A 396 12.33 -16.03 -5.33
CA VAL A 396 12.07 -14.68 -4.82
C VAL A 396 12.13 -13.67 -5.97
N VAL A 397 11.01 -13.02 -6.26
CA VAL A 397 10.87 -12.08 -7.37
C VAL A 397 10.68 -10.65 -6.86
N GLY A 398 11.63 -9.78 -7.16
CA GLY A 398 11.65 -8.38 -6.76
C GLY A 398 10.63 -7.51 -7.50
N THR A 399 9.70 -6.90 -6.76
CA THR A 399 8.80 -5.85 -7.27
C THR A 399 8.16 -5.06 -6.11
N SER A 400 8.13 -3.72 -6.20
CA SER A 400 7.32 -2.89 -5.29
C SER A 400 5.91 -2.58 -5.80
N SER A 401 5.54 -3.07 -6.98
CA SER A 401 4.23 -2.81 -7.58
C SER A 401 3.23 -3.90 -7.18
N PRO A 402 2.13 -3.57 -6.48
CA PRO A 402 1.07 -4.53 -6.17
C PRO A 402 0.46 -5.16 -7.42
N ARG A 403 0.29 -4.37 -8.49
CA ARG A 403 -0.15 -4.85 -9.82
C ARG A 403 0.76 -5.95 -10.37
N ARG A 404 2.09 -5.76 -10.30
CA ARG A 404 3.05 -6.77 -10.78
C ARG A 404 3.03 -8.02 -9.91
N ALA A 405 2.99 -7.84 -8.58
CA ALA A 405 2.92 -8.97 -7.65
C ALA A 405 1.65 -9.80 -7.85
N ALA A 406 0.50 -9.14 -7.99
CA ALA A 406 -0.77 -9.81 -8.26
C ALA A 406 -0.73 -10.59 -9.59
N GLN A 407 -0.26 -9.97 -10.68
CA GLN A 407 -0.16 -10.68 -11.98
C GLN A 407 0.87 -11.81 -11.96
N LEU A 408 1.96 -11.65 -11.20
CA LEU A 408 2.92 -12.72 -10.97
C LEU A 408 2.25 -13.91 -10.27
N LEU A 409 1.51 -13.68 -9.18
CA LEU A 409 0.81 -14.74 -8.45
C LEU A 409 -0.28 -15.41 -9.29
N SER A 410 -0.91 -14.67 -10.21
CA SER A 410 -1.87 -15.22 -11.17
C SER A 410 -1.24 -16.22 -12.13
N LEU A 411 -0.04 -15.90 -12.64
CA LEU A 411 0.68 -16.73 -13.60
C LEU A 411 1.48 -17.85 -12.94
N ARG A 412 2.02 -17.58 -11.75
CA ARG A 412 2.97 -18.41 -11.01
C ARG A 412 2.76 -18.22 -9.50
N GLY A 413 1.68 -18.80 -8.98
CA GLY A 413 1.31 -18.72 -7.57
C GLY A 413 2.31 -19.38 -6.60
N ASP A 414 3.26 -20.14 -7.13
CA ASP A 414 4.37 -20.75 -6.40
C ASP A 414 5.57 -19.81 -6.17
N LEU A 415 5.60 -18.64 -6.82
CA LEU A 415 6.68 -17.65 -6.68
C LEU A 415 6.41 -16.67 -5.54
N VAL A 416 7.47 -16.11 -4.96
CA VAL A 416 7.40 -15.23 -3.79
C VAL A 416 7.71 -13.79 -4.18
N PRO A 417 6.70 -12.92 -4.38
CA PRO A 417 6.94 -11.51 -4.64
C PRO A 417 7.50 -10.81 -3.39
N VAL A 418 8.64 -10.13 -3.52
CA VAL A 418 9.28 -9.37 -2.44
C VAL A 418 9.51 -7.92 -2.87
N VAL A 419 9.25 -6.98 -1.97
CA VAL A 419 9.40 -5.54 -2.23
C VAL A 419 10.86 -5.22 -2.57
N MET A 420 11.08 -4.49 -3.67
CA MET A 420 12.40 -4.16 -4.18
C MET A 420 12.56 -2.66 -4.41
N ARG A 421 13.53 -2.04 -3.73
CA ARG A 421 13.71 -0.58 -3.73
C ARG A 421 14.93 -0.14 -4.54
N GLY A 422 15.06 1.18 -4.72
CA GLY A 422 16.12 1.81 -5.48
C GLY A 422 15.71 2.15 -6.92
N PRO A 423 16.54 2.95 -7.62
CA PRO A 423 16.41 3.20 -9.06
C PRO A 423 16.61 1.92 -9.88
N VAL A 424 16.31 1.98 -11.18
CA VAL A 424 16.28 0.80 -12.07
C VAL A 424 17.63 0.07 -12.10
N ASP A 425 18.74 0.78 -12.20
CA ASP A 425 20.08 0.21 -12.25
C ASP A 425 20.49 -0.45 -10.93
N ASP A 426 20.12 0.13 -9.79
CA ASP A 426 20.33 -0.49 -8.47
C ASP A 426 19.57 -1.81 -8.37
N ARG A 427 18.34 -1.84 -8.87
CA ARG A 427 17.52 -3.07 -8.87
C ARG A 427 18.16 -4.16 -9.71
N VAL A 428 18.62 -3.83 -10.92
CA VAL A 428 19.36 -4.78 -11.76
C VAL A 428 20.59 -5.33 -10.99
N ARG A 429 21.35 -4.46 -10.30
CA ARG A 429 22.49 -4.90 -9.48
C ARG A 429 22.08 -5.83 -8.33
N GLN A 430 20.98 -5.56 -7.62
CA GLN A 430 20.49 -6.42 -6.54
C GLN A 430 20.18 -7.85 -7.04
N VAL A 431 19.58 -7.98 -8.24
CA VAL A 431 19.34 -9.30 -8.86
C VAL A 431 20.67 -9.99 -9.19
N ARG A 432 21.62 -9.27 -9.81
CA ARG A 432 22.94 -9.83 -10.15
C ARG A 432 23.76 -10.25 -8.94
N GLN A 433 23.59 -9.55 -7.82
CA GLN A 433 24.21 -9.88 -6.53
C GLN A 433 23.51 -11.02 -5.78
N GLY A 434 22.42 -11.57 -6.33
CA GLY A 434 21.69 -12.69 -5.76
C GLY A 434 20.80 -12.35 -4.57
N GLN A 435 20.47 -11.07 -4.35
CA GLN A 435 19.48 -10.66 -3.36
C GLN A 435 18.05 -11.07 -3.77
N PHE A 436 17.82 -11.22 -5.08
CA PHE A 436 16.59 -11.73 -5.67
C PHE A 436 16.94 -12.75 -6.76
N ASP A 437 16.09 -13.76 -6.96
CA ASP A 437 16.27 -14.70 -8.08
C ASP A 437 15.91 -14.03 -9.41
N ALA A 438 14.90 -13.15 -9.39
CA ALA A 438 14.53 -12.29 -10.50
C ALA A 438 13.86 -10.99 -10.03
N ALA A 439 13.62 -10.06 -10.94
CA ALA A 439 12.81 -8.87 -10.73
C ALA A 439 11.95 -8.57 -11.96
N ILE A 440 10.78 -7.95 -11.74
CA ILE A 440 9.91 -7.45 -12.82
C ILE A 440 10.05 -5.93 -12.91
N LEU A 441 10.63 -5.46 -14.00
CA LEU A 441 10.95 -4.04 -14.26
C LEU A 441 10.28 -3.55 -15.54
N ALA A 442 9.95 -2.24 -15.59
CA ALA A 442 9.36 -1.65 -16.79
C ALA A 442 10.37 -1.70 -17.95
N THR A 443 9.96 -2.23 -19.10
CA THR A 443 10.83 -2.35 -20.28
C THR A 443 11.35 -0.98 -20.72
N ALA A 444 10.49 0.05 -20.73
CA ALA A 444 10.92 1.42 -21.03
C ALA A 444 12.05 1.92 -20.13
N GLY A 445 12.07 1.57 -18.84
CA GLY A 445 13.14 1.99 -17.93
C GLY A 445 14.48 1.36 -18.27
N LEU A 446 14.49 0.08 -18.65
CA LEU A 446 15.69 -0.65 -19.04
C LEU A 446 16.23 -0.13 -20.38
N VAL A 447 15.36 -0.01 -21.39
CA VAL A 447 15.73 0.50 -22.73
C VAL A 447 16.32 1.90 -22.66
N ARG A 448 15.68 2.81 -21.92
CA ARG A 448 16.17 4.19 -21.76
C ARG A 448 17.56 4.26 -21.10
N LEU A 449 17.91 3.27 -20.29
CA LEU A 449 19.20 3.22 -19.61
C LEU A 449 20.27 2.41 -20.36
N GLY A 450 19.95 1.85 -21.54
CA GLY A 450 20.86 0.96 -22.27
C GLY A 450 21.06 -0.41 -21.59
N LEU A 451 20.07 -0.86 -20.83
CA LEU A 451 20.09 -2.10 -20.04
C LEU A 451 19.30 -3.24 -20.69
N GLU A 452 19.10 -3.21 -22.01
CA GLU A 452 18.35 -4.24 -22.75
C GLU A 452 19.01 -5.62 -22.63
N HIS A 453 20.34 -5.66 -22.52
CA HIS A 453 21.12 -6.88 -22.33
C HIS A 453 20.86 -7.58 -20.98
N GLU A 454 20.22 -6.89 -20.03
CA GLU A 454 19.81 -7.44 -18.73
C GLU A 454 18.44 -8.13 -18.79
N ILE A 455 17.69 -7.96 -19.88
CA ILE A 455 16.37 -8.55 -20.06
C ILE A 455 16.53 -10.04 -20.36
N ALA A 456 16.13 -10.88 -19.42
CA ALA A 456 16.01 -12.32 -19.64
C ALA A 456 14.76 -12.67 -20.44
N GLU A 457 13.68 -11.92 -20.24
CA GLU A 457 12.41 -12.10 -20.96
C GLU A 457 11.62 -10.79 -21.01
N SER A 458 11.09 -10.46 -22.20
CA SER A 458 10.02 -9.45 -22.33
C SER A 458 8.67 -10.13 -22.21
N LEU A 459 7.86 -9.72 -21.24
CA LEU A 459 6.56 -10.33 -20.98
C LEU A 459 5.54 -9.86 -22.03
N SER A 460 4.71 -10.79 -22.50
CA SER A 460 3.63 -10.50 -23.45
C SER A 460 2.61 -9.54 -22.85
N LEU A 461 2.15 -8.57 -23.64
CA LEU A 461 1.08 -7.64 -23.25
C LEU A 461 -0.29 -8.32 -23.14
N ASP A 462 -0.44 -9.55 -23.63
CA ASP A 462 -1.66 -10.35 -23.45
C ASP A 462 -1.71 -11.02 -22.07
N GLU A 463 -0.54 -11.39 -21.55
CA GLU A 463 -0.37 -12.15 -20.30
C GLU A 463 -0.11 -11.23 -19.10
N PHE A 464 0.74 -10.22 -19.28
CA PHE A 464 1.21 -9.33 -18.21
C PHE A 464 0.99 -7.86 -18.58
N LEU A 465 -0.15 -7.31 -18.17
CA LEU A 465 -0.53 -5.95 -18.51
C LEU A 465 0.30 -4.91 -17.73
N PRO A 466 0.70 -3.81 -18.38
CA PRO A 466 1.49 -2.76 -17.75
C PRO A 466 0.63 -1.85 -16.84
N ALA A 467 1.30 -0.92 -16.16
CA ALA A 467 0.58 0.16 -15.49
C ALA A 467 -0.02 1.10 -16.54
N PRO A 468 -1.22 1.64 -16.31
CA PRO A 468 -1.75 2.78 -17.07
C PRO A 468 -0.70 3.88 -17.25
N GLY A 469 -0.54 4.39 -18.48
CA GLY A 469 0.46 5.40 -18.82
C GLY A 469 1.91 4.90 -18.88
N GLN A 470 2.21 3.62 -18.60
CA GLN A 470 3.59 3.12 -18.63
C GLN A 470 4.21 3.27 -20.02
N GLY A 471 5.46 3.76 -20.06
CA GLY A 471 6.19 4.03 -21.30
C GLY A 471 5.98 5.45 -21.84
N ALA A 472 4.90 6.14 -21.49
CA ALA A 472 4.70 7.54 -21.87
C ALA A 472 5.51 8.49 -20.95
N LEU A 473 6.01 9.57 -21.55
CA LEU A 473 6.52 10.73 -20.81
C LEU A 473 5.50 11.86 -20.92
N VAL A 474 5.38 12.63 -19.86
CA VAL A 474 4.50 13.80 -19.83
C VAL A 474 5.29 15.02 -19.37
N VAL A 475 4.97 16.16 -19.97
CA VAL A 475 5.49 17.45 -19.59
C VAL A 475 4.43 18.22 -18.82
N GLN A 476 4.76 18.59 -17.59
CA GLN A 476 3.91 19.37 -16.68
C GLN A 476 4.35 20.84 -16.70
N VAL A 477 3.39 21.75 -16.65
CA VAL A 477 3.60 23.20 -16.58
C VAL A 477 2.63 23.84 -15.61
N ARG A 478 2.90 25.08 -15.20
CA ARG A 478 1.90 25.94 -14.56
C ARG A 478 0.79 26.25 -15.56
N ARG A 479 -0.47 26.09 -15.16
CA ARG A 479 -1.66 26.40 -15.96
C ARG A 479 -1.70 27.86 -16.42
N ALA A 480 -1.20 28.77 -15.60
CA ALA A 480 -1.15 30.21 -15.93
C ALA A 480 -0.05 30.56 -16.96
N ASP A 481 0.87 29.64 -17.28
CA ASP A 481 2.00 29.89 -18.18
C ASP A 481 1.67 29.51 -19.63
N GLU A 482 0.82 30.33 -20.26
CA GLU A 482 0.40 30.15 -21.66
C GLU A 482 1.56 30.22 -22.65
N ARG A 483 2.66 30.91 -22.29
CA ARG A 483 3.86 30.98 -23.12
C ARG A 483 4.53 29.62 -23.18
N VAL A 484 4.88 29.04 -22.04
CA VAL A 484 5.54 27.71 -21.99
C VAL A 484 4.63 26.65 -22.60
N THR A 485 3.33 26.69 -22.29
CA THR A 485 2.32 25.80 -22.87
C THR A 485 2.35 25.80 -24.40
N ARG A 486 2.39 26.99 -25.03
CA ARG A 486 2.49 27.12 -26.50
C ARG A 486 3.78 26.53 -27.06
N LEU A 487 4.92 26.71 -26.37
CA LEU A 487 6.22 26.20 -26.81
C LEU A 487 6.27 24.66 -26.83
N ILE A 488 5.63 24.01 -25.86
CA ILE A 488 5.75 22.55 -25.70
C ILE A 488 4.61 21.75 -26.33
N ARG A 489 3.48 22.39 -26.67
CA ARG A 489 2.30 21.69 -27.22
C ARG A 489 2.62 20.86 -28.47
N ALA A 490 3.61 21.25 -29.26
CA ALA A 490 4.07 20.51 -30.43
C ALA A 490 4.83 19.21 -30.12
N LEU A 491 5.08 18.91 -28.84
CA LEU A 491 5.59 17.62 -28.38
C LEU A 491 4.47 16.60 -28.13
N ASP A 492 3.22 17.06 -28.08
CA ASP A 492 2.07 16.21 -27.79
C ASP A 492 1.81 15.21 -28.92
N ASP A 493 1.62 13.95 -28.55
CA ASP A 493 1.29 12.86 -29.46
C ASP A 493 -0.17 12.45 -29.25
N ALA A 494 -1.04 12.88 -30.16
CA ALA A 494 -2.48 12.63 -30.06
C ALA A 494 -2.85 11.13 -29.94
N PRO A 495 -2.22 10.18 -30.68
CA PRO A 495 -2.47 8.75 -30.49
C PRO A 495 -2.10 8.26 -29.09
N THR A 496 -0.95 8.64 -28.55
CA THR A 496 -0.55 8.28 -27.19
C THR A 496 -1.49 8.90 -26.18
N ARG A 497 -1.84 10.19 -26.32
CA ARG A 497 -2.79 10.88 -25.45
C ARG A 497 -4.12 10.16 -25.40
N ALA A 498 -4.72 9.84 -26.55
CA ALA A 498 -6.00 9.13 -26.60
C ALA A 498 -5.92 7.77 -25.89
N ALA A 499 -4.84 7.01 -26.11
CA ALA A 499 -4.63 5.73 -25.44
C ALA A 499 -4.51 5.86 -23.91
N VAL A 500 -3.65 6.75 -23.42
CA VAL A 500 -3.43 6.88 -21.98
C VAL A 500 -4.60 7.56 -21.26
N THR A 501 -5.37 8.42 -21.94
CA THR A 501 -6.63 8.96 -21.39
C THR A 501 -7.60 7.84 -21.02
N ALA A 502 -7.81 6.87 -21.92
CA ALA A 502 -8.68 5.74 -21.63
C ALA A 502 -8.14 4.86 -20.49
N GLU A 503 -6.83 4.62 -20.47
CA GLU A 503 -6.18 3.82 -19.42
C GLU A 503 -6.28 4.48 -18.03
N LEU A 504 -6.04 5.80 -17.95
CA LEU A 504 -6.08 6.54 -16.70
C LEU A 504 -7.51 6.72 -16.19
N ALA A 505 -8.49 6.88 -17.09
CA ALA A 505 -9.90 6.88 -16.73
C ALA A 505 -10.34 5.52 -16.13
N PHE A 506 -9.86 4.41 -16.70
CA PHE A 506 -10.07 3.08 -16.12
C PHE A 506 -9.39 2.94 -14.75
N LEU A 507 -8.14 3.43 -14.59
CA LEU A 507 -7.45 3.43 -13.31
C LEU A 507 -8.22 4.20 -12.24
N ALA A 508 -8.65 5.43 -12.57
CA ALA A 508 -9.35 6.33 -11.64
C ALA A 508 -10.65 5.72 -11.09
N ALA A 509 -11.33 4.90 -11.89
CA ALA A 509 -12.55 4.22 -11.45
C ALA A 509 -12.32 3.14 -10.39
N PHE A 510 -11.10 2.59 -10.30
CA PHE A 510 -10.81 1.40 -9.48
C PHE A 510 -9.61 1.56 -8.54
N GLU A 511 -8.86 2.66 -8.60
CA GLU A 511 -7.65 2.86 -7.78
C GLU A 511 -7.91 2.83 -6.27
N LYS A 512 -9.13 3.22 -5.86
CA LYS A 512 -9.57 3.23 -4.46
C LYS A 512 -10.09 1.88 -3.98
N LEU A 513 -10.25 0.89 -4.87
CA LEU A 513 -10.62 -0.45 -4.47
C LEU A 513 -9.46 -1.11 -3.75
N GLU A 514 -9.56 -1.15 -2.44
CA GLU A 514 -8.58 -1.81 -1.61
C GLU A 514 -8.47 -3.31 -1.94
N GLY A 515 -7.25 -3.85 -1.88
CA GLY A 515 -6.98 -5.26 -2.18
C GLY A 515 -7.11 -5.63 -3.67
N VAL A 516 -7.34 -4.64 -4.55
CA VAL A 516 -7.42 -4.82 -6.00
C VAL A 516 -6.36 -3.96 -6.68
N ALA A 517 -5.76 -4.49 -7.74
CA ALA A 517 -4.90 -3.74 -8.64
C ALA A 517 -5.55 -3.65 -10.03
N ALA A 518 -5.45 -2.47 -10.64
CA ALA A 518 -5.86 -2.24 -12.01
C ALA A 518 -4.65 -2.24 -12.95
N ALA A 519 -4.80 -2.84 -14.12
CA ALA A 519 -3.84 -2.80 -15.21
C ALA A 519 -4.59 -2.48 -16.51
N ALA A 520 -4.02 -1.64 -17.37
CA ALA A 520 -4.61 -1.33 -18.66
C ALA A 520 -3.53 -0.98 -19.68
N TRP A 521 -3.79 -1.34 -20.92
CA TRP A 521 -3.00 -0.96 -22.07
C TRP A 521 -3.90 -0.74 -23.28
N ALA A 522 -3.78 0.44 -23.86
CA ALA A 522 -4.50 0.90 -25.01
C ALA A 522 -3.57 1.29 -26.15
N THR A 523 -4.09 1.18 -27.37
CA THR A 523 -3.42 1.56 -28.60
C THR A 523 -4.41 2.26 -29.51
N MET A 524 -3.98 3.38 -30.10
CA MET A 524 -4.73 4.14 -31.08
C MET A 524 -4.13 3.87 -32.47
N ALA A 525 -4.94 3.31 -33.37
CA ALA A 525 -4.59 3.11 -34.78
C ALA A 525 -5.71 3.67 -35.67
N ALA A 526 -6.48 2.80 -36.36
CA ALA A 526 -7.71 3.20 -37.05
C ALA A 526 -8.90 3.42 -36.08
N GLY A 527 -8.72 3.06 -34.81
CA GLY A 527 -9.64 3.24 -33.69
C GLY A 527 -8.90 2.87 -32.41
N LEU A 528 -9.51 3.15 -31.26
CA LEU A 528 -8.93 2.87 -29.95
C LEU A 528 -9.28 1.46 -29.50
N ARG A 529 -8.26 0.69 -29.10
CA ARG A 529 -8.40 -0.63 -28.49
C ARG A 529 -7.72 -0.62 -27.13
N MET A 530 -8.44 -0.99 -26.08
CA MET A 530 -7.89 -1.14 -24.73
C MET A 530 -8.12 -2.55 -24.19
N ARG A 531 -7.05 -3.17 -23.69
CA ARG A 531 -7.10 -4.36 -22.85
C ARG A 531 -6.90 -3.93 -21.40
N ALA A 532 -7.77 -4.36 -20.51
CA ALA A 532 -7.72 -3.97 -19.11
C ALA A 532 -8.06 -5.15 -18.20
N ARG A 533 -7.56 -5.10 -16.97
CA ARG A 533 -7.70 -6.17 -15.99
C ARG A 533 -7.82 -5.59 -14.58
N LEU A 534 -8.73 -6.17 -13.80
CA LEU A 534 -8.79 -6.05 -12.35
C LEU A 534 -8.33 -7.36 -11.74
N ILE A 535 -7.38 -7.26 -10.82
CA ILE A 535 -6.76 -8.43 -10.20
C ILE A 535 -6.67 -8.23 -8.69
N ALA A 536 -7.13 -9.21 -7.92
CA ALA A 536 -6.96 -9.21 -6.47
C ALA A 536 -5.48 -9.37 -6.12
N LEU A 537 -5.03 -8.80 -5.00
CA LEU A 537 -3.62 -8.87 -4.61
C LEU A 537 -3.11 -10.29 -4.32
N ASP A 538 -4.00 -11.27 -4.18
CA ASP A 538 -3.69 -12.70 -4.08
C ASP A 538 -3.47 -13.39 -5.45
N GLY A 539 -3.68 -12.66 -6.56
CA GLY A 539 -3.50 -13.16 -7.92
C GLY A 539 -4.76 -13.63 -8.63
N ARG A 540 -5.93 -13.63 -7.98
CA ARG A 540 -7.19 -13.95 -8.65
C ARG A 540 -7.59 -12.84 -9.63
N ILE A 541 -7.84 -13.20 -10.89
CA ILE A 541 -8.37 -12.29 -11.90
C ILE A 541 -9.86 -12.06 -11.60
N LEU A 542 -10.21 -10.81 -11.30
CA LEU A 542 -11.59 -10.40 -11.03
C LEU A 542 -12.32 -10.02 -12.31
N TRP A 543 -11.59 -9.43 -13.25
CA TRP A 543 -12.07 -9.12 -14.59
C TRP A 543 -10.88 -8.96 -15.54
N ASP A 544 -11.02 -9.43 -16.77
CA ASP A 544 -10.07 -9.23 -17.86
C ASP A 544 -10.87 -9.06 -19.16
N GLY A 545 -10.69 -7.94 -19.83
CA GLY A 545 -11.49 -7.60 -20.99
C GLY A 545 -10.75 -6.79 -22.04
N VAL A 546 -11.33 -6.78 -23.23
CA VAL A 546 -10.88 -5.97 -24.35
C VAL A 546 -12.06 -5.19 -24.90
N VAL A 547 -11.91 -3.88 -24.96
CA VAL A 547 -12.89 -2.94 -25.50
C VAL A 547 -12.30 -2.18 -26.68
N ARG A 548 -13.18 -1.77 -27.59
CA ARG A 548 -12.85 -0.99 -28.78
C ARG A 548 -13.87 0.14 -28.94
N GLY A 549 -13.43 1.25 -29.52
CA GLY A 549 -14.25 2.42 -29.81
C GLY A 549 -13.40 3.49 -30.50
N ASP A 550 -13.98 4.64 -30.80
CA ASP A 550 -13.27 5.73 -31.46
C ASP A 550 -12.75 6.75 -30.44
N GLU A 551 -13.55 7.03 -29.40
CA GLU A 551 -13.23 8.03 -28.37
C GLU A 551 -12.72 7.39 -27.04
N PRO A 552 -11.70 7.99 -26.38
CA PRO A 552 -11.14 7.48 -25.13
C PRO A 552 -12.16 7.31 -24.01
N GLU A 553 -13.06 8.27 -23.84
CA GLU A 553 -14.06 8.27 -22.79
C GLU A 553 -15.08 7.14 -22.98
N GLU A 554 -15.45 6.86 -24.23
CA GLU A 554 -16.35 5.76 -24.57
C GLU A 554 -15.72 4.41 -24.22
N VAL A 555 -14.46 4.21 -24.65
CA VAL A 555 -13.71 2.97 -24.41
C VAL A 555 -13.51 2.75 -22.92
N ALA A 556 -13.12 3.79 -22.18
CA ALA A 556 -12.99 3.72 -20.71
C ALA A 556 -14.33 3.38 -20.06
N ALA A 557 -15.41 4.10 -20.40
CA ALA A 557 -16.73 3.85 -19.83
C ALA A 557 -17.23 2.44 -20.11
N SER A 558 -16.95 1.88 -21.30
CA SER A 558 -17.29 0.48 -21.60
C SER A 558 -16.52 -0.50 -20.72
N ALA A 559 -15.20 -0.34 -20.59
CA ALA A 559 -14.40 -1.21 -19.73
C ALA A 559 -14.84 -1.12 -18.26
N ILE A 560 -15.11 0.10 -17.77
CA ILE A 560 -15.58 0.33 -16.40
C ILE A 560 -16.92 -0.37 -16.18
N ARG A 561 -17.91 -0.21 -17.08
CA ARG A 561 -19.21 -0.89 -16.96
C ARG A 561 -19.07 -2.41 -16.95
N ASP A 562 -18.21 -2.97 -17.79
CA ASP A 562 -18.00 -4.42 -17.87
C ASP A 562 -17.32 -4.95 -16.61
N ALA A 563 -16.28 -4.27 -16.14
CA ALA A 563 -15.58 -4.60 -14.91
C ALA A 563 -16.46 -4.48 -13.66
N SER A 564 -17.23 -3.38 -13.53
CA SER A 564 -18.16 -3.18 -12.41
C SER A 564 -19.25 -4.25 -12.36
N ARG A 565 -19.78 -4.69 -13.52
CA ARG A 565 -20.73 -5.81 -13.58
C ARG A 565 -20.10 -7.11 -13.11
N ALA A 566 -18.88 -7.41 -13.55
CA ALA A 566 -18.17 -8.61 -13.10
C ALA A 566 -17.90 -8.60 -11.59
N LEU A 567 -17.50 -7.46 -11.02
CA LEU A 567 -17.31 -7.30 -9.58
C LEU A 567 -18.61 -7.49 -8.80
N ALA A 568 -19.73 -6.92 -9.27
CA ALA A 568 -21.04 -7.10 -8.63
C ALA A 568 -21.48 -8.58 -8.61
N HIS A 569 -21.25 -9.31 -9.71
CA HIS A 569 -21.51 -10.75 -9.76
C HIS A 569 -20.61 -11.56 -8.81
N ALA A 570 -19.33 -11.19 -8.71
CA ALA A 570 -18.40 -11.83 -7.78
C ALA A 570 -18.81 -11.60 -6.32
N SER A 571 -19.18 -10.36 -5.96
CA SER A 571 -19.67 -9.96 -4.64
C SER A 571 -20.95 -10.73 -4.23
N LEU A 572 -21.90 -10.89 -5.16
CA LEU A 572 -23.12 -11.68 -4.95
C LEU A 572 -22.85 -13.18 -4.83
N ALA A 573 -21.82 -13.70 -5.51
CA ALA A 573 -21.42 -15.10 -5.42
C ALA A 573 -20.62 -15.41 -4.13
N THR A 574 -19.95 -14.41 -3.54
CA THR A 574 -19.14 -14.56 -2.32
C THR A 574 -19.83 -14.04 -1.05
N GLY A 575 -21.00 -13.40 -1.15
CA GLY A 575 -21.77 -12.90 0.00
C GLY A 575 -21.14 -11.70 0.72
N VAL A 576 -20.30 -10.90 0.05
CA VAL A 576 -19.61 -9.74 0.64
C VAL A 576 -19.97 -8.50 -0.17
N HIS A 577 -20.74 -7.58 0.41
CA HIS A 577 -21.12 -6.32 -0.22
C HIS A 577 -19.90 -5.37 -0.31
N ALA A 578 -19.74 -4.73 -1.47
CA ALA A 578 -18.71 -3.73 -1.76
C ALA A 578 -19.11 -2.33 -1.27
#